data_AF-A0A2V8X4T4-F1
#
_entry.id   AF-A0A2V8X4T4-F1
#
_cell.length_a   1.000
_cell.length_b   1.000
_cell.length_c   1.000
_cell.angle_alpha   90.00
_cell.angle_beta   90.00
_cell.angle_gamma   90.00
#
_symmetry.space_group_name_H-M   'P 1'
#
loop_
_entity.id
_entity.type
_entity.pdbx_description
1 polymer ?
#
loop_
_entity_poly.entity_id
_entity_poly.type
_entity_poly.pdbx_seq_one_letter_code
_entity_poly.pdbx_strand_id
1 'polypeptide(L)'
;MKTNWPALRHGYLILASMALASSPVLAQTQAPAGATAAAAVISSVAITQAPERSAVRVEGEGRLEVHAGRMQNPDRLVLDFAGARLAVQKTVIPGISTPVRGVRIGQYRPDVARVVVDLTTASPYRVARDGGAVVIYFENTSTTPMQPVSGSTTLTSQQNEKARPEFKYSVASPRTAAGGSSKDLKISAPRFALP
;
A
#
# COMPACT_ATOMS: atom_id res chain seq x y z
N MET A 1 16.16 -68.54 -37.38
CA MET A 1 14.70 -68.39 -37.57
C MET A 1 14.51 -67.21 -38.51
N LYS A 2 14.38 -67.41 -39.83
CA LYS A 2 13.12 -67.54 -40.60
C LYS A 2 12.15 -66.38 -40.27
N THR A 3 12.18 -65.29 -41.06
CA THR A 3 11.22 -64.93 -42.15
C THR A 3 9.76 -64.89 -41.64
N ASN A 4 8.82 -64.02 -41.99
CA ASN A 4 8.57 -63.06 -43.06
C ASN A 4 7.22 -62.37 -42.69
N TRP A 5 7.10 -61.06 -42.90
CA TRP A 5 5.90 -60.25 -42.63
C TRP A 5 4.93 -60.30 -43.82
N PRO A 6 3.63 -60.56 -43.66
CA PRO A 6 2.68 -60.32 -44.73
C PRO A 6 2.11 -58.90 -44.63
N ALA A 7 2.33 -58.14 -45.68
CA ALA A 7 1.51 -56.99 -46.04
C ALA A 7 0.13 -57.46 -46.49
N LEU A 8 -0.93 -56.77 -46.07
CA LEU A 8 -2.22 -56.83 -46.75
C LEU A 8 -2.72 -55.40 -47.01
N ARG A 9 -2.58 -54.97 -48.26
CA ARG A 9 -3.25 -53.79 -48.82
C ARG A 9 -4.58 -54.26 -49.37
N HIS A 10 -5.72 -53.82 -48.86
CA HIS A 10 -6.99 -53.84 -49.61
C HIS A 10 -7.66 -52.47 -49.45
N GLY A 11 -7.76 -51.76 -50.57
CA GLY A 11 -8.57 -50.55 -50.69
C GLY A 11 -10.03 -50.91 -50.92
N TYR A 12 -10.93 -50.11 -50.36
CA TYR A 12 -12.32 -50.03 -50.78
C TYR A 12 -12.78 -48.58 -50.65
N LEU A 13 -12.87 -47.90 -51.80
CA LEU A 13 -13.87 -46.86 -52.05
C LEU A 13 -15.25 -47.52 -51.89
N ILE A 14 -16.21 -46.95 -51.15
CA ILE A 14 -17.34 -46.13 -51.63
C ILE A 14 -18.16 -45.64 -50.41
N LEU A 15 -18.70 -44.42 -50.55
CA LEU A 15 -20.00 -43.89 -50.07
C LEU A 15 -19.93 -42.79 -49.01
N ALA A 16 -20.14 -41.58 -49.53
CA ALA A 16 -20.59 -40.41 -48.81
C ALA A 16 -21.80 -40.73 -47.92
N SER A 17 -21.73 -40.31 -46.67
CA SER A 17 -22.89 -40.09 -45.83
C SER A 17 -22.65 -38.80 -45.07
N MET A 18 -23.18 -37.72 -45.64
CA MET A 18 -23.27 -36.42 -44.99
C MET A 18 -24.37 -36.53 -43.93
N ALA A 19 -24.01 -37.01 -42.74
CA ALA A 19 -24.86 -36.91 -41.58
C ALA A 19 -24.75 -35.46 -41.06
N LEU A 20 -25.81 -34.67 -41.22
CA LEU A 20 -26.01 -33.46 -40.41
C LEU A 20 -26.23 -33.92 -38.96
N ALA A 21 -25.14 -34.09 -38.21
CA ALA A 21 -25.21 -34.26 -36.77
C ALA A 21 -25.55 -32.89 -36.16
N SER A 22 -26.83 -32.67 -35.85
CA SER A 22 -27.26 -31.62 -34.93
C SER A 22 -26.60 -31.89 -33.58
N SER A 23 -25.51 -31.18 -33.27
CA SER A 23 -24.90 -31.24 -31.95
C SER A 23 -25.94 -30.77 -30.92
N PRO A 24 -26.29 -31.57 -29.90
CA PRO A 24 -26.93 -30.98 -28.74
C PRO A 24 -25.91 -30.03 -28.13
N VAL A 25 -26.25 -28.73 -28.11
CA VAL A 25 -25.58 -27.78 -27.24
C VAL A 25 -25.76 -28.34 -25.83
N LEU A 26 -24.72 -28.97 -25.30
CA LEU A 26 -24.61 -29.20 -23.88
C LEU A 26 -24.58 -27.80 -23.28
N ALA A 27 -25.75 -27.34 -22.84
CA ALA A 27 -25.87 -26.27 -21.88
C ALA A 27 -25.04 -26.74 -20.68
N GLN A 28 -23.79 -26.31 -20.63
CA GLN A 28 -22.97 -26.43 -19.45
C GLN A 28 -23.65 -25.54 -18.43
N THR A 29 -24.54 -26.13 -17.63
CA THR A 29 -24.86 -25.61 -16.32
C THR A 29 -23.52 -25.49 -15.61
N GLN A 30 -22.92 -24.30 -15.66
CA GLN A 30 -21.87 -23.92 -14.74
C GLN A 30 -22.52 -24.00 -13.36
N ALA A 31 -22.36 -25.18 -12.74
CA ALA A 31 -22.57 -25.34 -11.32
C ALA A 31 -21.76 -24.21 -10.66
N PRO A 32 -22.37 -23.40 -9.78
CA PRO A 32 -21.58 -22.47 -9.01
C PRO A 32 -20.64 -23.34 -8.18
N ALA A 33 -19.37 -23.41 -8.58
CA ALA A 33 -18.29 -23.87 -7.72
C ALA A 33 -18.04 -22.80 -6.64
N GLY A 34 -19.10 -22.44 -5.92
CA GLY A 34 -19.06 -21.71 -4.67
C GLY A 34 -19.09 -22.73 -3.56
N ALA A 35 -18.03 -23.52 -3.44
CA ALA A 35 -17.73 -24.10 -2.13
C ALA A 35 -17.58 -22.90 -1.19
N THR A 36 -18.53 -22.72 -0.29
CA THR A 36 -18.51 -21.68 0.74
C THR A 36 -17.33 -21.99 1.65
N ALA A 37 -16.12 -21.63 1.22
CA ALA A 37 -14.96 -21.65 2.08
C ALA A 37 -15.29 -20.75 3.27
N ALA A 38 -15.17 -21.30 4.49
CA ALA A 38 -15.40 -20.52 5.69
C ALA A 38 -14.56 -19.23 5.62
N ALA A 39 -15.22 -18.09 5.86
CA ALA A 39 -14.56 -16.80 5.79
C ALA A 39 -13.40 -16.76 6.78
N ALA A 40 -12.25 -16.28 6.34
CA ALA A 40 -11.12 -16.08 7.23
C ALA A 40 -11.46 -14.97 8.24
N VAL A 41 -10.89 -15.04 9.44
CA VAL A 41 -11.18 -14.08 10.51
C VAL A 41 -9.87 -13.50 11.03
N ILE A 42 -9.68 -12.19 10.90
CA ILE A 42 -8.53 -11.50 11.49
C ILE A 42 -8.88 -11.18 12.95
N SER A 43 -8.13 -11.77 13.89
CA SER A 43 -8.37 -11.66 15.32
C SER A 43 -7.39 -10.69 16.01
N SER A 44 -6.19 -10.52 15.46
CA SER A 44 -5.15 -9.68 16.06
C SER A 44 -4.31 -8.98 15.02
N VAL A 45 -3.89 -7.76 15.35
CA VAL A 45 -2.87 -7.02 14.61
C VAL A 45 -1.92 -6.39 15.63
N ALA A 46 -0.63 -6.58 15.42
CA ALA A 46 0.41 -6.06 16.31
C ALA A 46 1.58 -5.48 15.53
N ILE A 47 2.22 -4.48 16.10
CA ILE A 47 3.52 -3.98 15.63
C ILE A 47 4.58 -4.63 16.50
N THR A 48 5.54 -5.31 15.89
CA THR A 48 6.68 -5.90 16.58
C THR A 48 7.97 -5.21 16.15
N GLN A 49 8.90 -5.06 17.09
CA GLN A 49 10.18 -4.41 16.83
C GLN A 49 11.32 -5.32 17.29
N ALA A 50 12.27 -5.55 16.40
CA ALA A 50 13.58 -6.11 16.68
C ALA A 50 14.65 -5.04 16.39
N PRO A 51 15.89 -5.16 16.90
CA PRO A 51 16.93 -4.15 16.73
C PRO A 51 17.12 -3.68 15.27
N GLU A 52 17.07 -4.63 14.33
CA GLU A 52 17.32 -4.37 12.91
C GLU A 52 16.06 -4.32 12.03
N ARG A 53 14.88 -4.66 12.57
CA ARG A 53 13.64 -4.79 11.77
C ARG A 53 12.39 -4.42 12.56
N SER A 54 11.58 -3.53 12.00
CA SER A 54 10.19 -3.33 12.42
C SER A 54 9.27 -4.25 11.61
N ALA A 55 8.22 -4.79 12.20
CA ALA A 55 7.24 -5.61 11.51
C ALA A 55 5.80 -5.37 11.97
N VAL A 56 4.86 -5.67 11.08
CA VAL A 56 3.42 -5.72 11.39
C VAL A 56 2.97 -7.16 11.24
N ARG A 57 2.43 -7.73 12.31
CA ARG A 57 1.89 -9.10 12.35
C ARG A 57 0.38 -9.04 12.37
N VAL A 58 -0.25 -9.72 11.41
CA VAL A 58 -1.71 -9.87 11.30
C VAL A 58 -2.01 -11.34 11.52
N GLU A 59 -2.72 -11.66 12.59
CA GLU A 59 -3.09 -13.03 12.95
C GLU A 59 -4.58 -13.26 12.75
N GLY A 60 -4.91 -14.48 12.36
CA GLY A 60 -6.30 -14.86 12.15
C GLY A 60 -6.49 -16.36 11.99
N GLU A 61 -7.75 -16.71 11.84
CA GLU A 61 -8.22 -18.06 11.57
C GLU A 61 -8.56 -18.20 10.08
N GLY A 62 -8.30 -19.39 9.53
CA GLY A 62 -8.47 -19.65 8.11
C GLY A 62 -7.34 -19.08 7.25
N ARG A 63 -7.53 -19.16 5.93
CA ARG A 63 -6.53 -18.76 4.95
C ARG A 63 -6.67 -17.26 4.63
N LEU A 64 -5.74 -16.46 5.14
CA LEU A 64 -5.74 -15.00 4.96
C LEU A 64 -5.21 -14.58 3.58
N GLU A 65 -5.94 -14.69 2.48
CA GLU A 65 -5.43 -14.26 1.16
C GLU A 65 -5.16 -12.74 1.10
N VAL A 66 -3.90 -12.33 0.91
CA VAL A 66 -3.46 -10.92 1.08
C VAL A 66 -2.98 -10.31 -0.24
N HIS A 67 -3.44 -9.10 -0.53
CA HIS A 67 -2.97 -8.26 -1.62
C HIS A 67 -2.36 -6.98 -1.05
N ALA A 68 -1.09 -6.74 -1.37
CA ALA A 68 -0.36 -5.57 -0.89
C ALA A 68 -0.29 -4.49 -1.97
N GLY A 69 -0.60 -3.24 -1.61
CA GLY A 69 -0.51 -2.07 -2.49
C GLY A 69 0.12 -0.87 -1.78
N ARG A 70 0.85 -0.04 -2.52
CA ARG A 70 1.41 1.21 -1.97
C ARG A 70 0.52 2.40 -2.32
N MET A 71 0.41 3.36 -1.41
CA MET A 71 -0.14 4.69 -1.67
C MET A 71 0.91 5.74 -1.31
N GLN A 72 0.86 6.86 -2.02
CA GLN A 72 1.72 8.02 -1.80
C GLN A 72 0.87 9.21 -1.32
N ASN A 73 1.50 10.23 -0.75
CA ASN A 73 0.87 11.44 -0.24
C ASN A 73 -0.18 11.19 0.88
N PRO A 74 0.20 10.67 2.06
CA PRO A 74 1.54 10.26 2.51
C PRO A 74 1.87 8.80 2.15
N ASP A 75 3.09 8.35 2.41
CA ASP A 75 3.52 6.96 2.20
C ASP A 75 2.72 5.99 3.07
N ARG A 76 2.05 5.02 2.42
CA ARG A 76 1.25 3.98 3.09
C ARG A 76 1.41 2.65 2.40
N LEU A 77 1.40 1.58 3.20
CA LEU A 77 1.21 0.22 2.72
C LEU A 77 -0.20 -0.25 3.06
N VAL A 78 -0.96 -0.63 2.05
CA VAL A 78 -2.31 -1.18 2.17
C VAL A 78 -2.24 -2.69 1.99
N LEU A 79 -2.89 -3.42 2.88
CA LEU A 79 -2.98 -4.87 2.89
C LEU A 79 -4.47 -5.23 2.86
N ASP A 80 -4.93 -5.74 1.72
CA ASP A 80 -6.31 -6.18 1.54
C ASP A 80 -6.38 -7.70 1.68
N PHE A 81 -7.17 -8.15 2.65
CA PHE A 81 -7.40 -9.55 2.95
C PHE A 81 -8.74 -9.98 2.37
N ALA A 82 -8.70 -10.72 1.26
CA ALA A 82 -9.89 -11.17 0.53
C ALA A 82 -10.53 -12.37 1.23
N GLY A 83 -11.86 -12.40 1.28
CA GLY A 83 -12.63 -13.40 2.01
C GLY A 83 -12.49 -13.31 3.54
N ALA A 84 -11.98 -12.19 4.06
CA ALA A 84 -11.69 -12.01 5.48
C ALA A 84 -12.65 -11.04 6.18
N ARG A 85 -13.04 -11.39 7.41
CA ARG A 85 -13.78 -10.53 8.34
C ARG A 85 -12.90 -10.10 9.52
N LEU A 86 -13.17 -8.92 10.06
CA LEU A 86 -12.50 -8.42 11.25
C LEU A 86 -13.19 -8.86 12.54
N ALA A 87 -12.41 -9.39 13.48
CA ALA A 87 -12.79 -9.66 14.86
C ALA A 87 -11.74 -9.06 15.83
N VAL A 88 -11.21 -7.87 15.49
CA VAL A 88 -10.20 -7.16 16.28
C VAL A 88 -10.83 -6.23 17.31
N GLN A 89 -10.21 -6.09 18.49
CA GLN A 89 -10.69 -5.16 19.53
C GLN A 89 -10.30 -3.70 19.26
N LYS A 90 -9.13 -3.48 18.65
CA LYS A 90 -8.60 -2.14 18.33
C LYS A 90 -8.44 -2.00 16.84
N THR A 91 -8.91 -0.89 16.29
CA THR A 91 -8.83 -0.58 14.86
C THR A 91 -7.73 0.43 14.52
N VAL A 92 -7.10 1.04 15.53
CA VAL A 92 -5.97 1.95 15.36
C VAL A 92 -4.90 1.60 16.38
N ILE A 93 -3.67 1.42 15.91
CA ILE A 93 -2.50 1.09 16.71
C ILE A 93 -1.44 2.17 16.43
N PRO A 94 -1.02 2.95 17.43
CA PRO A 94 0.04 3.92 17.25
C PRO A 94 1.37 3.21 16.94
N GLY A 95 2.16 3.80 16.05
CA GLY A 95 3.50 3.31 15.75
C GLY A 95 4.43 3.50 16.95
N ILE A 96 5.33 2.54 17.15
CA ILE A 96 6.33 2.56 18.23
C ILE A 96 7.75 2.79 17.69
N SER A 97 7.96 2.69 16.37
CA SER A 97 9.28 2.77 15.75
C SER A 97 9.21 3.10 14.25
N THR A 98 10.28 3.66 13.71
CA THR A 98 10.43 3.82 12.26
C THR A 98 10.62 2.46 11.57
N PRO A 99 10.09 2.27 10.35
CA PRO A 99 9.37 3.26 9.54
C PRO A 99 7.86 3.35 9.81
N VAL A 100 7.30 2.55 10.72
CA VAL A 100 5.86 2.45 10.96
C VAL A 100 5.35 3.57 11.86
N ARG A 101 4.63 4.53 11.28
CA ARG A 101 3.99 5.63 12.03
C ARG A 101 2.73 5.17 12.76
N GLY A 102 2.02 4.19 12.22
CA GLY A 102 0.84 3.60 12.85
C GLY A 102 0.14 2.61 11.93
N VAL A 103 -0.81 1.88 12.48
CA VAL A 103 -1.61 0.88 11.75
C VAL A 103 -3.09 1.18 11.95
N ARG A 104 -3.84 1.15 10.85
CA ARG A 104 -5.30 1.35 10.82
C ARG A 104 -5.94 0.11 10.21
N ILE A 105 -7.02 -0.37 10.81
CA ILE A 105 -7.66 -1.64 10.49
C ILE A 105 -9.13 -1.35 10.28
N GLY A 106 -9.71 -1.83 9.19
CA GLY A 106 -11.12 -1.62 8.89
C GLY A 106 -11.67 -2.60 7.86
N GLN A 107 -12.98 -2.84 7.92
CA GLN A 107 -13.67 -3.67 6.94
C GLN A 107 -13.91 -2.79 5.71
N TYR A 108 -13.16 -3.01 4.63
CA TYR A 108 -13.25 -2.20 3.41
C TYR A 108 -14.46 -2.57 2.55
N ARG A 109 -14.78 -3.87 2.50
CA ARG A 109 -15.99 -4.44 1.89
C ARG A 109 -16.50 -5.58 2.77
N PRO A 110 -17.75 -6.05 2.61
CA PRO A 110 -18.29 -7.14 3.44
C PRO A 110 -17.41 -8.41 3.50
N ASP A 111 -16.62 -8.65 2.46
CA ASP A 111 -15.70 -9.77 2.29
C ASP A 111 -14.22 -9.37 2.23
N VAL A 112 -13.88 -8.09 2.42
CA VAL A 112 -12.48 -7.60 2.38
C VAL A 112 -12.15 -6.80 3.63
N ALA A 113 -11.25 -7.35 4.46
CA ALA A 113 -10.63 -6.62 5.56
C ALA A 113 -9.38 -5.89 5.06
N ARG A 114 -9.18 -4.64 5.49
CA ARG A 114 -8.05 -3.80 5.10
C ARG A 114 -7.23 -3.39 6.31
N VAL A 115 -5.93 -3.65 6.24
CA VAL A 115 -4.93 -3.13 7.17
C VAL A 115 -4.07 -2.12 6.43
N VAL A 116 -4.04 -0.88 6.93
CA VAL A 116 -3.22 0.21 6.37
C VAL A 116 -2.12 0.52 7.36
N VAL A 117 -0.88 0.38 6.92
CA VAL A 117 0.32 0.79 7.65
C VAL A 117 0.70 2.17 7.16
N ASP A 118 0.54 3.19 8.01
CA ASP A 118 1.04 4.53 7.76
C ASP A 118 2.56 4.52 7.96
N LEU A 119 3.31 4.97 6.96
CA LEU A 119 4.76 4.99 7.00
C LEU A 119 5.28 6.42 7.19
N THR A 120 6.47 6.52 7.79
CA THR A 120 7.22 7.78 7.92
C THR A 120 7.93 8.15 6.62
N THR A 121 8.35 7.15 5.86
CA THR A 121 8.99 7.26 4.54
C THR A 121 8.72 5.99 3.74
N ALA A 122 8.87 6.06 2.42
CA ALA A 122 8.81 4.89 1.56
C ALA A 122 9.92 3.88 1.91
N SER A 123 9.56 2.78 2.59
CA SER A 123 10.50 1.72 2.98
C SER A 123 10.29 0.44 2.17
N PRO A 124 11.35 -0.31 1.83
CA PRO A 124 11.21 -1.67 1.35
C PRO A 124 10.48 -2.55 2.37
N TYR A 125 9.68 -3.50 1.88
CA TYR A 125 8.98 -4.45 2.73
C TYR A 125 8.94 -5.85 2.10
N ARG A 126 8.78 -6.86 2.96
CA ARG A 126 8.54 -8.25 2.57
C ARG A 126 7.34 -8.79 3.33
N VAL A 127 6.42 -9.43 2.60
CA VAL A 127 5.29 -10.16 3.19
C VAL A 127 5.69 -11.62 3.33
N ALA A 128 5.51 -12.17 4.53
CA ALA A 128 5.76 -13.57 4.85
C ALA A 128 4.52 -14.19 5.49
N ARG A 129 4.42 -15.52 5.39
CA ARG A 129 3.42 -16.32 6.08
C ARG A 129 4.08 -17.07 7.22
N ASP A 130 3.43 -17.06 8.37
CA ASP A 130 3.88 -17.76 9.56
C ASP A 130 2.67 -18.43 10.22
N GLY A 131 2.41 -19.68 9.86
CA GLY A 131 1.19 -20.40 10.27
C GLY A 131 -0.08 -19.66 9.84
N GLY A 132 -0.94 -19.33 10.81
CA GLY A 132 -2.15 -18.53 10.62
C GLY A 132 -1.91 -17.02 10.53
N ALA A 133 -0.65 -16.56 10.56
CA ALA A 133 -0.29 -15.16 10.53
C ALA A 133 0.30 -14.71 9.18
N VAL A 134 0.08 -13.45 8.87
CA VAL A 134 0.78 -12.70 7.82
C VAL A 134 1.67 -11.67 8.50
N VAL A 135 2.97 -11.72 8.22
CA VAL A 135 3.96 -10.82 8.80
C VAL A 135 4.56 -9.95 7.71
N ILE A 136 4.57 -8.65 7.94
CA ILE A 136 5.12 -7.66 7.04
C ILE A 136 6.38 -7.10 7.69
N TYR A 137 7.52 -7.49 7.16
CA TYR A 137 8.82 -6.98 7.61
C TYR A 137 9.18 -5.72 6.83
N PHE A 138 9.59 -4.69 7.55
CA PHE A 138 10.16 -3.48 6.99
C PHE A 138 11.67 -3.52 7.18
N GLU A 139 12.41 -3.14 6.15
CA GLU A 139 13.85 -2.94 6.26
C GLU A 139 14.10 -1.60 6.93
N ASN A 140 14.82 -1.63 8.05
CA ASN A 140 15.28 -0.41 8.68
C ASN A 140 16.42 0.10 7.80
N THR A 141 16.17 1.11 6.96
CA THR A 141 17.26 1.93 6.44
C THR A 141 17.74 2.79 7.60
N SER A 142 18.41 2.16 8.56
CA SER A 142 19.24 2.88 9.51
C SER A 142 20.22 3.64 8.65
N THR A 143 19.96 4.93 8.47
CA THR A 143 20.92 5.86 7.91
C THR A 143 22.19 5.63 8.69
N THR A 144 23.17 4.94 8.10
CA THR A 144 24.53 4.94 8.61
C THR A 144 24.85 6.40 8.89
N PRO A 145 25.25 6.79 10.12
CA PRO A 145 25.68 8.15 10.39
C PRO A 145 26.75 8.46 9.36
N MET A 146 26.45 9.41 8.47
CA MET A 146 27.44 9.99 7.60
C MET A 146 28.49 10.54 8.57
N GLN A 147 29.63 9.85 8.61
CA GLN A 147 30.77 10.16 9.44
C GLN A 147 31.02 11.67 9.35
N PRO A 148 31.17 12.40 10.46
CA PRO A 148 31.48 13.82 10.39
C PRO A 148 32.76 13.94 9.58
N VAL A 149 32.68 14.58 8.42
CA VAL A 149 33.88 15.04 7.74
C VAL A 149 34.48 16.08 8.67
N SER A 150 35.38 15.62 9.53
CA SER A 150 36.30 16.44 10.29
C SER A 150 37.17 17.17 9.28
N GLY A 151 36.67 18.32 8.83
CA GLY A 151 37.33 19.28 7.97
C GLY A 151 37.18 20.68 8.55
N SER A 152 37.57 20.85 9.81
CA SER A 152 38.07 22.14 10.30
C SER A 152 39.55 22.18 9.89
N THR A 153 40.14 23.23 9.30
CA THR A 153 40.18 24.62 9.80
C THR A 153 40.78 25.52 8.69
N THR A 154 40.16 26.69 8.43
CA THR A 154 40.68 28.09 8.32
C THR A 154 42.18 28.34 7.99
N LEU A 155 42.71 29.35 7.26
CA LEU A 155 42.36 30.68 6.71
C LEU A 155 43.36 30.99 5.56
N THR A 156 42.98 31.74 4.52
CA THR A 156 43.86 32.77 3.91
C THR A 156 42.99 33.77 3.15
N SER A 157 43.07 35.03 3.56
CA SER A 157 42.53 36.16 2.81
C SER A 157 43.36 36.39 1.55
N GLN A 158 42.71 36.38 0.39
CA GLN A 158 43.17 37.19 -0.74
C GLN A 158 41.98 37.94 -1.30
N GLN A 159 41.95 39.20 -0.89
CA GLN A 159 41.28 40.31 -1.53
C GLN A 159 41.70 40.39 -3.00
N ASN A 160 40.74 40.21 -3.92
CA ASN A 160 40.72 41.01 -5.14
C ASN A 160 39.29 41.13 -5.68
N GLU A 161 38.89 42.37 -5.91
CA GLU A 161 37.59 42.84 -6.38
C GLU A 161 37.15 42.19 -7.70
N LYS A 162 35.84 41.90 -7.84
CA LYS A 162 34.95 42.53 -8.85
C LYS A 162 33.49 42.05 -8.72
N ALA A 163 32.63 42.97 -8.29
CA ALA A 163 31.19 43.13 -8.55
C ALA A 163 30.21 41.93 -8.41
N ARG A 164 29.38 41.96 -7.37
CA ARG A 164 28.00 41.44 -7.38
C ARG A 164 27.07 42.47 -6.73
N PRO A 165 25.97 42.90 -7.38
CA PRO A 165 25.13 43.96 -6.85
C PRO A 165 24.45 43.54 -5.55
N GLU A 166 24.54 44.44 -4.57
CA GLU A 166 23.99 44.34 -3.22
C GLU A 166 22.47 44.57 -3.28
N PHE A 167 21.65 43.54 -3.01
CA PHE A 167 20.20 43.70 -2.89
C PHE A 167 19.91 44.25 -1.49
N LYS A 168 19.80 45.58 -1.38
CA LYS A 168 19.47 46.24 -0.11
C LYS A 168 17.98 46.06 0.20
N TYR A 169 17.68 45.30 1.25
CA TYR A 169 16.39 45.38 1.91
C TYR A 169 16.28 46.75 2.60
N SER A 170 15.59 47.69 1.98
CA SER A 170 15.14 48.89 2.68
C SER A 170 13.94 48.49 3.55
N VAL A 171 14.16 48.43 4.85
CA VAL A 171 13.10 48.46 5.86
C VAL A 171 12.45 49.84 5.80
N ALA A 172 11.33 49.95 5.09
CA ALA A 172 10.48 51.12 5.15
C ALA A 172 9.81 51.18 6.53
N SER A 173 10.12 52.24 7.29
CA SER A 173 9.42 52.59 8.54
C SER A 173 7.92 52.84 8.29
N PRO A 174 7.05 52.60 9.28
CA PRO A 174 5.60 52.68 9.09
C PRO A 174 5.17 54.13 8.83
N ARG A 175 4.44 54.36 7.74
CA ARG A 175 3.74 55.62 7.50
C ARG A 175 2.53 55.69 8.42
N THR A 176 2.58 56.62 9.37
CA THR A 176 1.42 57.16 10.07
C THR A 176 0.51 57.83 9.04
N ALA A 177 -0.71 57.33 8.88
CA ALA A 177 -1.76 58.02 8.12
C ALA A 177 -2.91 58.33 9.09
N ALA A 178 -3.03 59.61 9.45
CA ALA A 178 -4.20 60.17 10.09
C ALA A 178 -5.17 60.68 9.02
N GLY A 179 -6.46 60.41 9.20
CA GLY A 179 -7.59 61.21 8.68
C GLY A 179 -8.28 60.69 7.41
N GLY A 180 -9.55 60.28 7.54
CA GLY A 180 -10.44 60.11 6.38
C GLY A 180 -11.69 59.23 6.61
N SER A 181 -12.74 59.86 7.15
CA SER A 181 -14.16 59.48 7.28
C SER A 181 -14.77 58.25 6.54
N SER A 182 -15.54 57.47 7.33
CA SER A 182 -16.87 56.89 7.06
C SER A 182 -17.14 55.97 5.85
N LYS A 183 -17.38 54.69 6.14
CA LYS A 183 -18.69 54.05 5.90
C LYS A 183 -18.84 52.73 6.66
N ASP A 184 -19.98 52.67 7.33
CA ASP A 184 -20.55 51.60 8.14
C ASP A 184 -20.68 50.30 7.34
N LEU A 185 -19.93 49.26 7.71
CA LEU A 185 -20.23 47.87 7.37
C LEU A 185 -20.03 47.03 8.63
N LYS A 186 -21.12 46.96 9.40
CA LYS A 186 -21.27 46.19 10.64
C LYS A 186 -21.16 44.69 10.31
N ILE A 187 -19.96 44.13 10.38
CA ILE A 187 -19.74 42.68 10.22
C ILE A 187 -20.23 41.99 11.50
N SER A 188 -21.45 41.47 11.45
CA SER A 188 -22.04 40.66 12.52
C SER A 188 -21.32 39.31 12.61
N ALA A 189 -20.80 38.97 13.80
CA ALA A 189 -20.25 37.66 14.07
C ALA A 189 -21.34 36.57 14.00
N PRO A 190 -21.06 35.36 13.50
CA PRO A 190 -22.03 34.28 13.48
C PRO A 190 -22.23 33.72 14.90
N ARG A 191 -23.48 33.72 15.38
CA ARG A 191 -23.89 33.05 16.61
C ARG A 191 -24.09 31.56 16.31
N PHE A 192 -23.23 30.70 16.86
CA PHE A 192 -23.47 29.26 16.90
C PHE A 192 -24.41 28.96 18.08
N ALA A 193 -25.58 28.38 17.79
CA ALA A 193 -26.42 27.79 18.82
C ALA A 193 -25.87 26.41 19.19
N LEU A 194 -25.65 26.17 20.49
CA LEU A 194 -25.35 24.85 21.03
C LEU A 194 -26.67 24.13 21.38
N PRO A 195 -26.72 22.79 21.26
CA PRO A 195 -27.88 21.97 21.63
C PRO A 195 -28.13 21.92 23.14
#